data_AF-A0A820E292-F1
#
_entry.id   AF-A0A820E292-F1
#
_cell.length_a   1.000
_cell.length_b   1.000
_cell.length_c   1.000
_cell.angle_alpha   90.00
_cell.angle_beta   90.00
_cell.angle_gamma   90.00
#
_symmetry.space_group_name_H-M   'P 1'
#
loop_
_entity.id
_entity.type
_entity.pdbx_description
1 polymer ?
#
loop_
_entity_poly.entity_id
_entity_poly.type
_entity_poly.pdbx_seq_one_letter_code
_entity_poly.pdbx_strand_id
1 'polypeptide(L)'
;VGVLGLCAIVLASPYDIPMHVPNALMLLCEHSHDPDLIQKSVKECLLEFRRTHHDSWHEHREQFTEDQLVILADVLISHNYYA
;
A
#
# COMPACT_ATOMS: atom_id res chain seq x y z
N VAL A 1 -5.84 -9.19 13.32
CA VAL A 1 -5.52 -7.74 13.25
C VAL A 1 -6.07 -7.25 11.92
N GLY A 2 -6.93 -6.23 11.92
CA GLY A 2 -7.69 -5.85 10.73
C GLY A 2 -6.86 -5.09 9.70
N VAL A 3 -7.25 -5.18 8.42
CA VAL A 3 -6.69 -4.46 7.27
C VAL A 3 -6.65 -2.95 7.50
N LEU A 4 -7.66 -2.40 8.18
CA LEU A 4 -7.72 -1.00 8.62
C LEU A 4 -6.59 -0.61 9.59
N GLY A 5 -6.15 -1.55 10.45
CA GLY A 5 -5.06 -1.31 11.39
C GLY A 5 -3.70 -1.25 10.67
N LEU A 6 -3.49 -2.12 9.68
CA LEU A 6 -2.31 -2.07 8.81
C LEU A 6 -2.26 -0.76 8.04
N CYS A 7 -3.40 -0.32 7.51
CA CYS A 7 -3.52 0.97 6.86
C CYS A 7 -3.22 2.15 7.77
N ALA A 8 -3.75 2.14 9.00
CA ALA A 8 -3.43 3.18 9.97
C ALA A 8 -1.93 3.24 10.29
N ILE A 9 -1.24 2.09 10.37
CA ILE A 9 0.20 2.03 10.62
C ILE A 9 1.00 2.61 9.47
N VAL A 10 0.66 2.23 8.23
CA VAL A 10 1.31 2.73 7.01
C VAL A 10 1.09 4.25 6.86
N LEU A 11 -0.12 4.74 7.17
CA LEU A 11 -0.44 6.17 7.11
C LEU A 11 0.10 6.97 8.31
N ALA A 12 0.39 6.33 9.44
CA ALA A 12 0.95 6.99 10.62
C ALA A 12 2.42 7.42 10.41
N SER A 13 3.10 6.87 9.41
CA SER A 13 4.49 7.22 9.06
C SER A 13 4.55 7.79 7.63
N PRO A 14 4.12 9.04 7.40
CA PRO A 14 3.99 9.62 6.06
C PRO A 14 5.32 9.94 5.34
N TYR A 15 6.45 9.92 6.05
CA TYR A 15 7.77 10.30 5.54
C TYR A 15 8.85 9.25 5.82
N ASP A 16 8.48 8.09 6.38
CA ASP A 16 9.43 7.05 6.75
C ASP A 16 8.80 5.69 6.45
N ILE A 17 9.62 4.78 5.93
CA ILE A 17 9.22 3.40 5.68
C ILE A 17 10.01 2.53 6.64
N PRO A 18 9.50 2.30 7.86
CA PRO A 18 10.13 1.35 8.76
C PRO A 18 9.98 -0.08 8.19
N MET A 19 10.87 -0.99 8.60
CA MET A 19 10.98 -2.38 8.09
C MET A 19 9.66 -3.19 8.05
N HIS A 20 8.65 -2.80 8.81
CA HIS A 20 7.35 -3.47 8.86
C HIS A 20 6.34 -2.95 7.83
N VAL A 21 6.56 -1.75 7.26
CA VAL A 21 5.67 -1.14 6.27
C VAL A 21 5.64 -1.91 4.94
N PRO A 22 6.78 -2.37 4.38
CA PRO A 22 6.74 -3.18 3.16
C PRO A 22 5.93 -4.47 3.34
N ASN A 23 6.13 -5.20 4.43
CA ASN A 23 5.35 -6.40 4.74
C ASN A 23 3.86 -6.09 4.98
N ALA A 24 3.55 -4.96 5.65
CA ALA A 24 2.16 -4.54 5.83
C ALA A 24 1.49 -4.22 4.49
N LEU A 25 2.18 -3.52 3.58
CA LEU A 25 1.69 -3.24 2.23
C LEU A 25 1.45 -4.51 1.42
N MET A 26 2.31 -5.52 1.54
CA MET A 26 2.11 -6.80 0.88
C MET A 26 0.85 -7.51 1.36
N LEU A 27 0.62 -7.54 2.67
CA LEU A 27 -0.62 -8.08 3.24
C LEU A 27 -1.86 -7.31 2.77
N LEU A 28 -1.76 -5.98 2.66
CA LEU A 28 -2.84 -5.16 2.09
C LEU A 28 -3.11 -5.52 0.61
N CYS A 29 -2.06 -5.75 -0.18
CA CYS A 29 -2.17 -6.16 -1.57
C CYS A 29 -2.83 -7.54 -1.72
N GLU A 30 -2.50 -8.50 -0.85
CA GLU A 30 -3.17 -9.82 -0.82
C GLU A 30 -4.67 -9.67 -0.53
N HIS A 31 -5.03 -8.84 0.46
CA HIS A 31 -6.42 -8.53 0.80
C HIS A 31 -7.13 -7.62 -0.21
N SER A 32 -6.44 -7.15 -1.24
CA SER A 32 -7.05 -6.34 -2.29
C SER A 32 -7.95 -7.15 -3.22
N HIS A 33 -7.84 -8.48 -3.19
CA HIS A 33 -8.69 -9.43 -3.92
C HIS A 33 -9.89 -9.94 -3.10
N ASP A 34 -10.02 -9.53 -1.83
CA ASP A 34 -11.13 -9.88 -0.95
C ASP A 34 -12.41 -9.05 -1.24
N PRO A 35 -13.61 -9.51 -0.79
CA PRO A 35 -14.89 -8.86 -1.09
C PRO A 35 -15.00 -7.37 -0.71
N ASP A 36 -15.82 -6.65 -1.50
CA ASP A 36 -16.06 -5.19 -1.61
C ASP A 36 -15.73 -4.29 -0.40
N LEU A 37 -16.14 -4.68 0.82
CA LEU A 37 -15.95 -3.87 2.03
C LEU A 37 -14.48 -3.67 2.41
N ILE A 38 -13.64 -4.70 2.22
CA ILE A 38 -12.21 -4.64 2.54
C ILE A 38 -11.47 -3.91 1.42
N GLN A 39 -11.82 -4.21 0.17
CA GLN A 39 -11.20 -3.63 -1.01
C GLN A 39 -11.27 -2.09 -1.01
N LYS A 40 -12.41 -1.50 -0.64
CA LYS A 40 -12.55 -0.04 -0.58
C LYS A 40 -11.57 0.61 0.40
N SER A 41 -11.45 0.04 1.61
CA SER A 41 -10.53 0.55 2.63
C SER A 41 -9.06 0.37 2.24
N VAL A 42 -8.70 -0.77 1.63
CA VAL A 42 -7.35 -1.00 1.07
C VAL A 42 -7.04 0.05 0.00
N LYS A 43 -7.98 0.29 -0.91
CA LYS A 43 -7.81 1.25 -2.00
C LYS A 43 -7.57 2.68 -1.50
N GLU A 44 -8.40 3.16 -0.57
CA GLU A 44 -8.24 4.50 0.03
C GLU A 44 -6.88 4.64 0.72
N CYS A 45 -6.46 3.61 1.44
CA CYS A 45 -5.19 3.54 2.14
C CYS A 45 -3.98 3.53 1.20
N LEU A 46 -4.00 2.72 0.14
CA LEU A 46 -2.95 2.67 -0.88
C LEU A 46 -2.84 4.00 -1.65
N LEU A 47 -3.97 4.66 -1.93
CA LEU A 47 -4.00 5.98 -2.55
C LEU A 47 -3.37 7.05 -1.65
N GLU A 48 -3.74 7.10 -0.38
CA GLU A 48 -3.15 8.04 0.57
C GLU A 48 -1.66 7.76 0.80
N PHE A 49 -1.25 6.49 0.91
CA PHE A 49 0.16 6.11 0.99
C PHE A 49 0.94 6.62 -0.22
N ARG A 50 0.44 6.36 -1.44
CA ARG A 50 1.07 6.86 -2.66
C ARG A 50 1.18 8.38 -2.67
N ARG A 51 0.18 9.08 -2.14
CA ARG A 51 0.13 10.55 -2.09
C ARG A 51 1.15 11.12 -1.10
N THR A 52 1.28 10.54 0.09
CA THR A 52 2.22 11.01 1.12
C THR A 52 3.67 10.67 0.80
N HIS A 53 3.92 9.53 0.17
CA HIS A 53 5.26 9.04 -0.15
C HIS A 53 5.71 9.41 -1.57
N HIS A 54 4.91 10.15 -2.35
CA HIS A 54 5.21 10.47 -3.75
C HIS A 54 6.52 11.25 -3.90
N ASP A 55 6.72 12.30 -3.10
CA ASP A 55 7.90 13.17 -3.16
C ASP A 55 9.19 12.43 -2.80
N SER A 56 9.13 11.48 -1.85
CA SER A 56 10.29 10.70 -1.39
C SER A 56 10.29 9.26 -1.94
N TRP A 57 9.50 8.99 -2.99
CA TRP A 57 9.30 7.62 -3.49
C TRP A 57 10.60 6.98 -3.99
N HIS A 58 11.52 7.80 -4.53
CA HIS A 58 12.81 7.32 -5.02
C HIS A 58 13.70 6.71 -3.92
N GLU A 59 13.64 7.24 -2.70
CA GLU A 59 14.38 6.69 -1.55
C GLU A 59 13.59 5.55 -0.91
N HIS A 60 12.27 5.71 -0.82
CA HIS A 60 11.37 4.71 -0.25
C HIS A 60 11.35 3.39 -1.01
N ARG A 61 11.40 3.42 -2.35
CA ARG A 61 11.46 2.20 -3.19
C ARG A 61 12.68 1.34 -2.91
N GLU A 62 13.77 1.90 -2.36
CA GLU A 62 14.96 1.11 -2.02
C GLU A 62 14.72 0.19 -0.81
N GLN A 63 13.65 0.44 -0.04
CA GLN A 63 13.24 -0.41 1.08
C GLN A 63 12.33 -1.57 0.67
N PHE A 64 11.94 -1.64 -0.60
CA PHE A 64 11.13 -2.71 -1.16
C PHE A 64 11.98 -3.59 -2.08
N THR A 65 11.60 -4.85 -2.21
CA THR A 65 12.16 -5.71 -3.26
C THR A 65 11.48 -5.44 -4.60
N GLU A 66 12.13 -5.83 -5.70
CA GLU A 66 11.56 -5.67 -7.05
C GLU A 66 10.19 -6.36 -7.18
N ASP A 67 10.03 -7.58 -6.65
CA ASP A 67 8.75 -8.29 -6.61
C ASP A 67 7.66 -7.49 -5.86
N GLN A 68 8.00 -6.91 -4.71
CA GLN A 68 7.03 -6.12 -3.93
C GLN A 68 6.59 -4.86 -4.68
N LEU A 69 7.52 -4.19 -5.36
CA LEU A 69 7.22 -3.02 -6.19
C LEU A 69 6.32 -3.38 -7.37
N VAL A 70 6.55 -4.54 -8.01
CA VAL A 70 5.71 -5.04 -9.11
C VAL A 70 4.28 -5.30 -8.63
N ILE A 71 4.11 -6.01 -7.52
CA ILE A 71 2.79 -6.31 -6.96
C ILE A 71 2.06 -5.02 -6.57
N LEU A 72 2.76 -4.10 -5.92
CA LEU A 72 2.20 -2.83 -5.49
C LEU A 72 1.76 -1.97 -6.70
N ALA A 73 2.55 -1.95 -7.77
CA ALA A 73 2.19 -1.28 -9.02
C ALA A 73 0.99 -1.95 -9.70
N ASP A 74 0.97 -3.28 -9.79
CA ASP A 74 -0.12 -4.05 -10.41
C ASP A 74 -1.46 -3.81 -9.69
N VAL A 75 -1.45 -3.85 -8.36
CA VAL A 75 -2.60 -3.52 -7.52
C VAL A 75 -3.02 -2.06 -7.74
N LEU A 76 -2.10 -1.10 -7.69
CA LEU A 76 -2.44 0.32 -7.90
C LEU A 76 -3.01 0.64 -9.29
N ILE A 77 -2.57 -0.10 -10.33
CA ILE A 77 -3.06 0.03 -11.70
C ILE A 77 -4.43 -0.65 -11.84
N SER A 78 -4.57 -1.90 -11.38
CA SER A 78 -5.82 -2.66 -11.43
C SER A 78 -6.96 -1.95 -10.71
N HIS A 79 -6.69 -1.30 -9.57
CA HIS A 79 -7.71 -0.53 -8.84
C HIS A 79 -8.02 0.85 -9.47
N ASN A 80 -7.14 1.38 -10.33
CA ASN A 80 -7.41 2.59 -11.12
C ASN A 80 -8.23 2.30 -12.38
N TYR A 81 -8.20 1.07 -12.91
CA TYR A 81 -8.84 0.73 -14.18
C TYR A 81 -10.35 0.44 -14.07
N TYR A 82 -10.84 0.16 -12.85
CA TYR A 82 -12.27 -0.06 -12.55
C TYR A 82 -12.98 1.20 -12.00
N ALA A 83 -12.52 2.40 -12.37
CA ALA A 83 -13.19 3.66 -12.05
C ALA A 83 -14.28 4.02 -13.09
#